data_AF-A0A7L4FI77-F1
#
_entry.id   AF-A0A7L4FI77-F1
#
_cell.length_a   1.000
_cell.length_b   1.000
_cell.length_c   1.000
_cell.angle_alpha   90.00
_cell.angle_beta   90.00
_cell.angle_gamma   90.00
#
_symmetry.space_group_name_H-M   'P 1'
#
loop_
_entity.id
_entity.type
_entity.pdbx_description
1 polymer ?
#
loop_
_entity_poly.entity_id
_entity_poly.type
_entity_poly.pdbx_seq_one_letter_code
_entity_poly.pdbx_strand_id
1 'polypeptide(L)'
;CPALPWTEFADVSAKTYALGTKLYYECDSGYTRRSGQYLGIQCKEKEGFASWVYKEFECIDEKKLLSTAPTMELDFTQTPENKTQSPAPQKPENLSEFGQKDFCGTPKTIPHASLSLSKQYYVGQVLHFECQSGYDKRPPTSGTSTCMKVNGKITWTPLAMRCTNDS
;
A
#
# COMPACT_ATOMS: atom_id res chain seq x y z
N CYS A 1 12.86 8.02 10.83
CA CYS A 1 13.25 6.84 11.63
C CYS A 1 14.44 6.16 10.99
N PRO A 2 15.28 5.47 11.77
CA PRO A 2 16.29 4.60 11.21
C PRO A 2 15.63 3.53 10.32
N ALA A 3 16.39 3.01 9.35
CA ALA A 3 15.96 1.85 8.60
C ALA A 3 15.59 0.72 9.57
N LEU A 4 14.54 -0.03 9.25
CA LEU A 4 14.14 -1.15 10.08
C LEU A 4 15.27 -2.18 10.10
N PRO A 5 15.62 -2.73 11.28
CA PRO A 5 16.37 -3.96 11.32
C PRO A 5 15.55 -5.03 10.60
N TRP A 6 16.22 -5.91 9.86
CA TRP A 6 15.57 -7.02 9.16
C TRP A 6 14.76 -7.84 10.17
N THR A 7 13.44 -7.89 10.02
CA THR A 7 12.58 -8.83 10.76
C THR A 7 12.40 -10.05 9.90
N GLU A 8 13.12 -11.13 10.22
CA GLU A 8 13.01 -12.38 9.47
C GLU A 8 11.58 -12.91 9.49
N PHE A 9 11.11 -13.38 8.33
CA PHE A 9 9.81 -14.05 8.16
C PHE A 9 8.59 -13.22 8.59
N ALA A 10 8.68 -11.89 8.53
CA ALA A 10 7.57 -11.00 8.81
C ALA A 10 7.31 -10.06 7.63
N ASP A 11 6.05 -9.94 7.24
CA ASP A 11 5.58 -8.91 6.33
C ASP A 11 5.38 -7.60 7.11
N VAL A 12 5.83 -6.50 6.51
CA VAL A 12 5.80 -5.17 7.14
C VAL A 12 4.95 -4.23 6.29
N SER A 13 3.90 -3.66 6.90
CA SER A 13 3.02 -2.70 6.25
C SER A 13 2.88 -1.42 7.07
N ALA A 14 2.89 -0.28 6.41
CA ALA A 14 2.66 1.01 7.06
C ALA A 14 1.16 1.31 7.17
N LYS A 15 0.70 1.66 8.39
CA LYS A 15 -0.72 1.97 8.67
C LYS A 15 -1.04 3.47 8.59
N THR A 16 -0.09 4.33 8.94
CA THR A 16 -0.28 5.79 8.99
C THR A 16 0.88 6.52 8.33
N TYR A 17 0.65 7.54 7.52
CA TYR A 17 1.70 8.22 6.76
C TYR A 17 1.65 9.71 7.03
N ALA A 18 2.78 10.30 7.43
CA ALA A 18 2.84 11.71 7.79
C ALA A 18 2.54 12.63 6.58
N LEU A 19 2.02 13.82 6.85
CA LEU A 19 1.87 14.87 5.84
C LEU A 19 3.16 15.09 5.04
N GLY A 20 3.02 15.25 3.73
CA GLY A 20 4.13 15.41 2.80
C GLY A 20 4.69 14.09 2.24
N THR A 21 4.39 12.94 2.87
CA THR A 21 4.83 11.62 2.38
C THR A 21 4.41 11.40 0.94
N LYS A 22 5.34 10.94 0.10
CA LYS A 22 5.11 10.56 -1.29
C LYS A 22 5.32 9.07 -1.46
N LEU A 23 4.35 8.40 -2.07
CA LEU A 23 4.46 7.00 -2.47
C LEU A 23 4.26 6.90 -3.97
N TYR A 24 4.73 5.81 -4.56
CA TYR A 24 4.59 5.56 -6.00
C TYR A 24 3.99 4.18 -6.19
N TYR A 25 3.05 4.06 -7.12
CA TYR A 25 2.61 2.75 -7.59
C TYR A 25 3.55 2.23 -8.67
N GLU A 26 3.77 0.92 -8.68
CA GLU A 26 4.47 0.19 -9.72
C GLU A 26 3.53 -0.87 -10.26
N CYS A 27 3.46 -1.02 -11.59
CA CYS A 27 2.62 -2.05 -12.20
C CYS A 27 3.22 -3.44 -11.98
N ASP A 28 2.35 -4.41 -11.75
CA ASP A 28 2.72 -5.81 -11.64
C ASP A 28 3.24 -6.35 -12.99
N SER A 29 4.01 -7.43 -12.94
CA SER A 29 4.59 -8.05 -14.14
C SER A 29 3.50 -8.39 -15.19
N GLY A 30 3.73 -7.99 -16.44
CA GLY A 30 2.79 -8.15 -17.56
C GLY A 30 1.79 -7.00 -17.73
N TYR A 31 1.82 -6.00 -16.86
CA TYR A 31 1.04 -4.77 -16.98
C TYR A 31 1.96 -3.57 -17.12
N THR A 32 1.56 -2.63 -17.96
CA THR A 32 2.28 -1.38 -18.17
C THR A 32 1.39 -0.19 -17.83
N ARG A 33 2.02 0.92 -17.44
CA ARG A 33 1.31 2.16 -17.16
C ARG A 33 0.85 2.79 -18.48
N ARG A 34 -0.37 3.33 -18.51
CA ARG A 34 -0.81 4.17 -19.64
C ARG A 34 0.08 5.42 -19.78
N SER A 35 0.54 5.70 -20.99
CA SER A 35 1.42 6.85 -21.26
C SER A 35 0.81 8.16 -20.75
N GLY A 36 1.63 9.01 -20.14
CA GLY A 36 1.23 10.32 -19.58
C GLY A 36 0.68 10.31 -18.15
N GLN A 37 0.42 9.16 -17.52
CA GLN A 37 -0.15 9.11 -16.16
C GLN A 37 0.90 9.26 -15.04
N TYR A 38 0.54 9.87 -13.91
CA TYR A 38 1.49 10.09 -12.80
C TYR A 38 1.45 8.95 -11.78
N LEU A 39 2.61 8.44 -11.40
CA LEU A 39 2.75 7.28 -10.49
C LEU A 39 2.53 7.62 -9.02
N GLY A 40 2.70 8.89 -8.67
CA GLY A 40 2.83 9.28 -7.27
C GLY A 40 1.51 9.66 -6.61
N ILE A 41 1.38 9.31 -5.35
CA ILE A 41 0.39 9.89 -4.43
C ILE A 41 1.13 10.67 -3.36
N GLN A 42 0.47 11.71 -2.83
CA GLN A 42 1.02 12.49 -1.74
C GLN A 42 0.01 12.69 -0.62
N CYS A 43 0.44 12.45 0.61
CA CYS A 43 -0.35 12.75 1.78
C CYS A 43 -0.37 14.28 1.99
N LYS A 44 -1.54 14.90 1.93
CA LYS A 44 -1.71 16.35 2.12
C LYS A 44 -2.86 16.63 3.06
N GLU A 45 -2.83 17.79 3.69
CA GLU A 45 -3.99 18.32 4.38
C GLU A 45 -5.04 18.77 3.36
N LYS A 46 -6.27 18.29 3.55
CA LYS A 46 -7.47 18.68 2.82
C LYS A 46 -8.58 18.90 3.84
N GLU A 47 -9.16 20.10 3.84
CA GLU A 47 -10.32 20.43 4.69
C GLU A 47 -10.09 20.14 6.19
N GLY A 48 -8.84 20.32 6.66
CA GLY A 48 -8.47 20.10 8.06
C GLY A 48 -8.13 18.64 8.42
N PHE A 49 -8.09 17.73 7.44
CA PHE A 49 -7.72 16.33 7.64
C PHE A 49 -6.62 15.89 6.66
N ALA A 50 -5.75 14.98 7.06
CA ALA A 50 -4.76 14.37 6.18
C ALA A 50 -5.44 13.36 5.25
N SER A 51 -5.27 13.58 3.94
CA SER A 51 -5.84 12.73 2.90
C SER A 51 -4.88 12.54 1.73
N TRP A 52 -4.93 11.35 1.11
CA TRP A 52 -4.15 11.05 -0.07
C TRP A 52 -4.65 11.83 -1.28
N VAL A 53 -3.75 12.53 -1.95
CA VAL A 53 -4.01 13.17 -3.22
C VAL A 53 -3.63 12.21 -4.34
N TYR A 54 -4.67 11.67 -4.98
CA TYR A 54 -4.55 10.80 -6.14
C TYR A 54 -4.51 11.61 -7.45
N LYS A 55 -3.80 11.07 -8.44
CA LYS A 55 -3.93 11.44 -9.85
C LYS A 55 -4.39 10.20 -10.63
N GLU A 56 -4.79 10.41 -11.88
CA GLU A 56 -5.12 9.29 -12.76
C GLU A 56 -3.91 8.38 -12.96
N PHE A 57 -4.12 7.10 -12.67
CA PHE A 57 -3.15 6.03 -12.81
C PHE A 57 -3.89 4.71 -13.02
N GLU A 58 -3.48 3.98 -14.06
CA GLU A 58 -4.03 2.68 -14.45
C GLU A 58 -2.89 1.82 -15.04
N CYS A 59 -2.84 0.56 -14.61
CA CYS A 59 -2.00 -0.47 -15.21
C CYS A 59 -2.83 -1.27 -16.20
N ILE A 60 -2.35 -1.37 -17.43
CA ILE A 60 -3.03 -2.01 -18.56
C ILE A 60 -2.20 -3.19 -19.06
N ASP A 61 -2.89 -4.24 -19.48
CA ASP A 61 -2.25 -5.43 -20.04
C ASP A 61 -1.53 -5.07 -21.35
N GLU A 62 -0.23 -5.36 -21.40
CA GLU A 62 0.62 -5.09 -22.57
C GLU A 62 0.07 -5.76 -23.84
N LYS A 63 -0.56 -6.93 -23.71
CA LYS A 63 -1.12 -7.70 -24.83
C LYS A 63 -2.38 -7.06 -25.40
N LYS A 64 -3.17 -6.38 -24.57
CA LYS A 64 -4.35 -5.63 -25.05
C LYS A 64 -3.94 -4.39 -25.85
N LEU A 65 -2.83 -3.75 -25.51
CA LEU A 65 -2.30 -2.63 -26.30
C LEU A 65 -1.87 -3.07 -27.70
N LEU A 66 -1.20 -4.22 -27.81
CA LEU A 66 -0.75 -4.77 -29.10
C LEU A 66 -1.92 -5.27 -29.97
N SER A 67 -3.04 -5.65 -29.36
CA SER A 67 -4.24 -6.12 -30.07
C SER A 67 -5.13 -5.00 -30.63
N THR A 68 -4.85 -3.72 -30.31
CA THR A 68 -5.71 -2.58 -30.70
C THR A 68 -5.08 -1.68 -31.78
N ALA A 69 -4.17 -2.22 -32.60
CA ALA A 69 -3.78 -1.55 -33.85
C ALA A 69 -5.01 -1.51 -34.79
N PRO A 70 -5.30 -0.38 -35.48
CA PRO A 70 -6.51 -0.27 -36.29
C PRO A 70 -6.35 -1.07 -37.57
N THR A 71 -6.85 -2.30 -37.57
CA THR A 71 -7.23 -2.98 -38.81
C THR A 71 -8.69 -2.61 -39.07
N MET A 72 -8.95 -1.96 -40.19
CA MET A 72 -10.30 -1.73 -40.69
C MET A 72 -11.01 -3.09 -40.92
N GLU A 73 -12.28 -3.16 -40.51
CA GLU A 73 -13.30 -4.19 -40.81
C GLU A 73 -13.10 -5.57 -40.13
N LEU A 74 -14.11 -6.36 -39.72
CA LEU A 74 -15.57 -6.36 -39.88
C LEU A 74 -16.18 -7.15 -38.69
N ASP A 75 -17.40 -6.76 -38.32
CA ASP A 75 -18.40 -7.42 -37.47
C ASP A 75 -18.22 -8.91 -37.11
N PHE A 76 -18.15 -9.24 -35.81
CA PHE A 76 -18.67 -10.52 -35.28
C PHE A 76 -19.20 -10.32 -33.87
N THR A 77 -20.52 -10.40 -33.76
CA THR A 77 -21.30 -10.49 -32.53
C THR A 77 -20.95 -11.78 -31.76
N GLN A 78 -20.66 -11.68 -30.45
CA GLN A 78 -21.13 -12.62 -29.39
C GLN A 78 -20.56 -12.30 -27.99
N THR A 79 -21.45 -11.91 -27.08
CA THR A 79 -21.36 -12.14 -25.62
C THR A 79 -21.62 -13.62 -25.31
N PRO A 80 -21.05 -14.22 -24.24
CA PRO A 80 -21.59 -13.99 -22.88
C PRO A 80 -20.59 -13.97 -21.70
N GLU A 81 -20.99 -13.19 -20.69
CA GLU A 81 -20.90 -13.38 -19.23
C GLU A 81 -19.66 -14.02 -18.58
N ASN A 82 -19.02 -13.26 -17.67
CA ASN A 82 -19.10 -13.64 -16.26
C ASN A 82 -18.93 -12.42 -15.33
N LYS A 83 -20.02 -12.07 -14.64
CA LYS A 83 -20.02 -11.17 -13.49
C LYS A 83 -19.34 -11.89 -12.33
N THR A 84 -18.08 -11.59 -12.06
CA THR A 84 -17.55 -11.78 -10.71
C THR A 84 -17.78 -10.47 -9.95
N GLN A 85 -18.72 -10.53 -9.03
CA GLN A 85 -19.05 -9.51 -8.05
C GLN A 85 -17.77 -8.96 -7.40
N SER A 86 -17.42 -7.70 -7.70
CA SER A 86 -16.46 -6.95 -6.88
C SER A 86 -17.03 -6.81 -5.47
N PRO A 87 -16.26 -7.10 -4.41
CA PRO A 87 -16.63 -6.67 -3.07
C PRO A 87 -16.74 -5.15 -3.05
N ALA A 88 -17.83 -4.65 -2.47
CA ALA A 88 -18.09 -3.23 -2.28
C ALA A 88 -16.91 -2.51 -1.57
N PRO A 89 -16.75 -1.19 -1.76
CA PRO A 89 -15.68 -0.43 -1.11
C PRO A 89 -15.82 -0.56 0.40
N GLN A 90 -14.86 -1.24 1.05
CA GLN A 90 -14.81 -1.25 2.51
C GLN A 90 -14.49 0.18 2.96
N LYS A 91 -15.49 0.78 3.60
CA LYS A 91 -15.39 1.99 4.44
C LYS A 91 -14.13 1.86 5.31
N PRO A 92 -13.22 2.86 5.33
CA PRO A 92 -12.04 2.78 6.17
C PRO A 92 -12.45 2.53 7.61
N GLU A 93 -11.94 1.44 8.18
CA GLU A 93 -12.12 1.11 9.59
C GLU A 93 -11.65 2.29 10.44
N ASN A 94 -12.42 2.58 11.48
CA ASN A 94 -12.30 3.75 12.37
C ASN A 94 -10.84 3.96 12.84
N LEU A 95 -10.09 4.76 12.11
CA LEU A 95 -8.88 5.40 12.62
C LEU A 95 -9.38 6.49 13.55
N SER A 96 -9.02 6.39 14.84
CA SER A 96 -9.36 7.35 15.90
C SER A 96 -9.39 8.79 15.37
N GLU A 97 -10.50 9.50 15.61
CA GLU A 97 -10.83 10.83 15.10
C GLU A 97 -9.73 11.90 15.33
N PHE A 98 -8.81 11.66 16.28
CA PHE A 98 -7.65 12.52 16.56
C PHE A 98 -6.43 12.27 15.67
N GLY A 99 -6.26 11.08 15.11
CA GLY A 99 -5.09 10.70 14.31
C GLY A 99 -5.16 11.09 12.84
N GLN A 100 -6.36 11.42 12.34
CA GLN A 100 -6.59 11.74 10.92
C GLN A 100 -6.10 13.14 10.51
N LYS A 101 -5.84 14.06 11.44
CA LYS A 101 -5.40 15.41 11.08
C LYS A 101 -3.99 15.45 10.51
N ASP A 102 -3.08 14.67 11.10
CA ASP A 102 -1.64 14.74 10.80
C ASP A 102 -1.14 13.55 9.97
N PHE A 103 -1.95 12.50 9.83
CA PHE A 103 -1.56 11.26 9.15
C PHE A 103 -2.63 10.75 8.19
N CYS A 104 -2.21 10.44 6.96
CA CYS A 104 -3.02 9.66 6.04
C CYS A 104 -3.04 8.19 6.45
N GLY A 105 -4.17 7.49 6.26
CA GLY A 105 -4.24 6.04 6.43
C GLY A 105 -3.53 5.27 5.31
N THR A 106 -3.78 3.95 5.21
CA THR A 106 -3.31 3.15 4.07
C THR A 106 -3.88 3.68 2.74
N PRO A 107 -3.06 3.90 1.70
CA PRO A 107 -3.55 4.23 0.37
C PRO A 107 -4.50 3.16 -0.16
N LYS A 108 -5.39 3.55 -1.08
CA LYS A 108 -6.26 2.57 -1.78
C LYS A 108 -5.41 1.63 -2.63
N THR A 109 -5.88 0.41 -2.83
CA THR A 109 -5.27 -0.51 -3.79
C THR A 109 -5.61 -0.08 -5.21
N ILE A 110 -4.71 -0.37 -6.15
CA ILE A 110 -4.94 -0.16 -7.59
C ILE A 110 -4.77 -1.50 -8.28
N PRO A 111 -5.69 -1.91 -9.18
CA PRO A 111 -5.56 -3.18 -9.88
C PRO A 111 -4.23 -3.30 -10.62
N HIS A 112 -3.60 -4.46 -10.48
CA HIS A 112 -2.32 -4.77 -11.11
C HIS A 112 -1.19 -3.80 -10.76
N ALA A 113 -1.22 -3.26 -9.53
CA ALA A 113 -0.20 -2.36 -9.05
C ALA A 113 0.07 -2.55 -7.56
N SER A 114 1.34 -2.38 -7.18
CA SER A 114 1.81 -2.41 -5.81
C SER A 114 2.47 -1.08 -5.43
N LEU A 115 2.51 -0.75 -4.15
CA LEU A 115 3.20 0.45 -3.66
C LEU A 115 4.70 0.19 -3.59
N SER A 116 5.47 1.03 -4.24
CA SER A 116 6.92 1.12 -4.05
C SER A 116 7.19 1.60 -2.62
N LEU A 117 7.61 0.69 -1.75
CA LEU A 117 7.91 0.99 -0.36
C LEU A 117 9.18 1.85 -0.29
N SER A 118 9.01 3.15 -0.04
CA SER A 118 10.15 4.03 0.23
C SER A 118 10.83 3.58 1.54
N LYS A 119 12.17 3.44 1.53
CA LYS A 119 12.94 3.07 2.74
C LYS A 119 13.00 4.17 3.81
N GLN A 120 12.32 5.30 3.60
CA GLN A 120 12.28 6.43 4.53
C GLN A 120 11.02 6.38 5.37
N TYR A 121 11.22 6.35 6.68
CA TYR A 121 10.14 6.35 7.68
C TYR A 121 10.13 7.68 8.45
N TYR A 122 8.95 8.19 8.79
CA TYR A 122 8.78 9.48 9.47
C TYR A 122 8.41 9.31 10.95
N VAL A 123 8.63 10.33 11.78
CA VAL A 123 8.17 10.31 13.18
C VAL A 123 6.64 10.28 13.22
N GLY A 124 6.07 9.45 14.09
CA GLY A 124 4.64 9.16 14.17
C GLY A 124 4.15 8.05 13.22
N GLN A 125 5.02 7.58 12.31
CA GLN A 125 4.73 6.44 11.43
C GLN A 125 4.46 5.18 12.25
N VAL A 126 3.32 4.54 12.04
CA VAL A 126 3.00 3.22 12.60
C VAL A 126 3.21 2.16 11.53
N LEU A 127 4.00 1.14 11.88
CA LEU A 127 4.17 -0.06 11.09
C LEU A 127 3.47 -1.23 11.76
N HIS A 128 2.84 -2.07 10.95
CA HIS A 128 2.25 -3.32 11.33
C HIS A 128 3.12 -4.45 10.80
N PHE A 129 3.42 -5.39 11.69
CA PHE A 129 4.22 -6.58 11.42
C PHE A 129 3.30 -7.78 11.54
N GLU A 130 3.39 -8.69 10.59
CA GLU A 130 2.63 -9.93 10.55
C GLU A 130 3.56 -11.07 10.15
N CYS A 131 3.58 -12.16 10.90
CA CYS A 131 4.40 -13.30 10.54
C CYS A 131 3.88 -13.95 9.26
N GLN A 132 4.80 -14.30 8.37
CA GLN A 132 4.50 -15.06 7.17
C GLN A 132 3.96 -16.44 7.56
N SER A 133 3.05 -16.97 6.74
CA SER A 133 2.45 -18.28 6.98
C SER A 133 3.53 -19.36 7.14
N GLY A 134 3.45 -20.13 8.24
CA GLY A 134 4.44 -21.16 8.58
C GLY A 134 5.52 -20.72 9.56
N TYR A 135 5.61 -19.41 9.86
CA TYR A 135 6.52 -18.82 10.86
C TYR A 135 5.78 -18.17 12.03
N ASP A 136 4.46 -18.28 12.03
CA ASP A 136 3.49 -17.80 13.01
C ASP A 136 3.23 -18.81 14.14
N LYS A 137 4.15 -19.74 14.35
CA LYS A 137 4.02 -20.87 15.29
C LYS A 137 3.90 -20.47 16.76
N ARG A 138 4.30 -19.24 17.13
CA ARG A 138 4.22 -18.71 18.50
C ARG A 138 3.58 -17.32 18.54
N PRO A 139 2.59 -17.09 19.42
CA PRO A 139 2.07 -15.75 19.66
C PRO A 139 3.10 -14.87 20.40
N PRO A 140 3.07 -13.54 20.21
CA PRO A 140 2.20 -12.81 19.28
C PRO A 140 2.70 -12.93 17.83
N THR A 141 1.79 -13.24 16.90
CA THR A 141 2.08 -13.40 15.46
C THR A 141 1.96 -12.11 14.66
N SER A 142 1.40 -11.06 15.29
CA SER A 142 1.34 -9.72 14.75
C SER A 142 1.60 -8.67 15.82
N GLY A 143 1.94 -7.48 15.38
CA GLY A 143 2.35 -6.40 16.27
C GLY A 143 2.47 -5.08 15.55
N THR A 144 2.69 -4.02 16.31
CA THR A 144 2.95 -2.70 15.73
C THR A 144 4.21 -2.09 16.33
N SER A 145 4.93 -1.33 15.51
CA SER A 145 6.01 -0.48 15.98
C SER A 145 5.80 0.94 15.47
N THR A 146 5.94 1.91 16.37
CA THR A 146 5.75 3.32 16.06
C THR A 146 7.10 4.02 16.06
N CYS A 147 7.33 4.87 15.06
CA CYS A 147 8.51 5.73 15.02
C CYS A 147 8.32 6.89 16.00
N MET A 148 9.12 6.98 17.06
CA MET A 148 8.98 8.02 18.08
C MET A 148 10.32 8.72 18.37
N LYS A 149 10.25 9.94 18.90
CA LYS A 149 11.41 10.65 19.44
C LYS A 149 11.40 10.49 20.97
N VAL A 150 12.29 9.64 21.47
CA VAL A 150 12.43 9.35 22.92
C VAL A 150 13.76 9.93 23.38
N ASN A 151 13.73 10.79 24.40
CA ASN A 151 14.92 11.44 24.97
C ASN A 151 15.83 12.09 23.90
N GLY A 152 15.22 12.76 22.91
CA GLY A 152 15.95 13.41 21.81
C GLY A 152 16.36 12.48 20.67
N LYS A 153 16.32 11.16 20.84
CA LYS A 153 16.69 10.16 19.83
C LYS A 153 15.46 9.62 19.09
N ILE A 154 15.53 9.56 17.76
CA ILE A 154 14.46 8.94 16.94
C ILE A 154 14.68 7.41 16.93
N THR A 155 13.70 6.65 17.42
CA THR A 155 13.76 5.19 17.52
C THR A 155 12.39 4.56 17.23
N TRP A 156 12.41 3.29 16.83
CA TRP A 156 11.22 2.45 16.80
C TRP A 156 10.84 2.03 18.22
N THR A 157 9.54 1.94 18.52
CA THR A 157 9.08 1.31 19.76
C THR A 157 9.41 -0.17 19.74
N PRO A 158 9.74 -0.78 20.90
CA PRO A 158 10.02 -2.21 20.98
C PRO A 158 8.87 -3.04 20.39
N LEU A 159 9.21 -3.99 19.53
CA LEU A 159 8.27 -4.94 18.94
C LEU A 159 8.29 -6.22 19.78
N ALA A 160 7.14 -6.61 20.35
CA ALA A 160 7.03 -7.75 21.26
C ALA A 160 6.91 -9.11 20.55
N MET A 161 6.85 -9.14 19.22
CA MET A 161 6.74 -10.35 18.41
C MET A 161 8.08 -10.77 17.81
N ARG A 162 8.22 -12.08 17.57
CA ARG A 162 9.30 -12.71 16.81
C ARG A 162 8.73 -13.86 16.00
N CYS A 163 8.91 -13.85 14.68
CA CYS A 163 8.53 -14.95 13.83
C CYS A 163 9.61 -16.04 13.90
N THR A 164 9.20 -17.30 14.06
CA THR A 164 10.12 -18.42 14.29
C THR A 164 9.76 -19.60 13.40
N ASN A 165 10.76 -20.25 12.81
CA ASN A 165 10.59 -21.47 12.04
C ASN A 165 10.57 -22.74 12.91
N ASP A 166 10.83 -22.64 14.23
CA ASP A 166 10.99 -23.82 15.09
C ASP A 166 9.79 -24.78 14.96
N SER A 167 10.05 -25.93 14.31
CA SER A 167 9.16 -27.09 14.22
C SER A 167 9.02 -27.81 15.56
#